data_AF-A0A7H4MNQ3-F1
#
_entry.id   AF-A0A7H4MNQ3-F1
#
_cell.length_a   1.000
_cell.length_b   1.000
_cell.length_c   1.000
_cell.angle_alpha   90.00
_cell.angle_beta   90.00
_cell.angle_gamma   90.00
#
_symmetry.space_group_name_H-M   'P 1'
#
loop_
_entity.id
_entity.type
_entity.pdbx_description
1 polymer ?
#
loop_
_entity_poly.entity_id
_entity_poly.type
_entity_poly.pdbx_seq_one_letter_code
_entity_poly.pdbx_strand_id
1 'polypeptide(L)'
;MRNINVTINTRNTFVRESLVAMVNDLSRDDMRARFSWRNNDLSDEDIIICEVIPGEIYLCNTLIKNRKKGSSLIILHSYDQLPEDDFMINCLKGVIFVSLKTASIPQLLAIIKSELQHCMDPSATDATSRELELRQLPASCPVAVADRCGARYS
;
A
#
# COMPACT_ATOMS: atom_id res chain seq x y z
N MET A 1 20.10 -4.50 13.82
CA MET A 1 18.68 -4.76 13.48
C MET A 1 17.81 -3.66 14.04
N ARG A 2 17.23 -2.83 13.17
CA ARG A 2 16.24 -1.83 13.55
C ARG A 2 14.87 -2.50 13.69
N ASN A 3 14.12 -2.15 14.74
CA ASN A 3 12.74 -2.63 14.89
C ASN A 3 11.81 -1.68 14.14
N ILE A 4 10.84 -2.24 13.42
CA ILE A 4 9.75 -1.48 12.80
C ILE A 4 8.42 -2.02 13.30
N ASN A 5 7.52 -1.12 13.69
CA ASN A 5 6.17 -1.47 14.14
C ASN A 5 5.22 -1.39 12.94
N VAL A 6 4.53 -2.50 12.67
CA VAL A 6 3.64 -2.66 11.52
C VAL A 6 2.26 -3.09 12.03
N THR A 7 1.26 -2.21 11.88
CA THR A 7 -0.13 -2.56 12.14
C THR A 7 -0.81 -3.05 10.88
N ILE A 8 -1.50 -4.19 10.95
CA ILE A 8 -2.33 -4.70 9.84
C ILE A 8 -3.78 -4.86 10.33
N ASN A 9 -4.63 -3.93 9.93
CA ASN A 9 -6.05 -3.88 10.25
C ASN A 9 -6.89 -4.27 9.04
N THR A 10 -7.11 -5.57 8.87
CA THR A 10 -8.05 -6.15 7.90
C THR A 10 -8.95 -7.16 8.61
N ARG A 11 -10.18 -7.31 8.13
CA ARG A 11 -11.08 -8.37 8.60
C ARG A 11 -10.76 -9.71 7.95
N ASN A 12 -10.01 -9.71 6.85
CA ASN A 12 -9.66 -10.90 6.09
C ASN A 12 -8.35 -11.51 6.61
N THR A 13 -8.46 -12.66 7.28
CA THR A 13 -7.31 -13.40 7.80
C THR A 13 -6.30 -13.76 6.71
N PHE A 14 -6.74 -14.18 5.52
CA PHE A 14 -5.83 -14.55 4.43
C PHE A 14 -5.01 -13.36 3.94
N VAL A 15 -5.64 -12.18 3.82
CA VAL A 15 -4.95 -10.93 3.47
C VAL A 15 -3.93 -10.59 4.55
N ARG A 16 -4.31 -10.69 5.82
CA ARG A 16 -3.40 -10.43 6.94
C ARG A 16 -2.16 -11.34 6.90
N GLU A 17 -2.34 -12.65 6.83
CA GLU A 17 -1.23 -13.60 6.83
C GLU A 17 -0.33 -13.40 5.60
N SER A 18 -0.92 -13.11 4.44
CA SER A 18 -0.18 -12.80 3.21
C SER A 18 0.69 -11.55 3.38
N LEU A 19 0.14 -10.47 3.96
CA LEU A 19 0.88 -9.23 4.22
C LEU A 19 2.00 -9.43 5.24
N VAL A 20 1.77 -10.21 6.30
CA VAL A 20 2.80 -10.56 7.29
C VAL A 20 3.95 -11.30 6.61
N ALA A 21 3.65 -12.29 5.76
CA ALA A 21 4.67 -13.02 5.02
C ALA A 21 5.47 -12.10 4.09
N MET A 22 4.81 -11.23 3.33
CA MET A 22 5.45 -10.27 2.43
C MET A 22 6.37 -9.30 3.17
N VAL A 23 5.91 -8.71 4.28
CA VAL A 23 6.72 -7.80 5.09
C VAL A 23 7.91 -8.52 5.69
N ASN A 24 7.71 -9.74 6.22
CA ASN A 24 8.81 -10.53 6.76
C ASN A 24 9.87 -10.81 5.70
N ASP A 25 9.47 -11.27 4.51
CA ASP A 25 10.37 -11.57 3.39
C ASP A 25 11.18 -10.35 2.95
N LEU A 26 10.56 -9.17 2.94
CA LEU A 26 11.23 -7.91 2.61
C LEU A 26 12.13 -7.38 3.72
N SER A 27 11.94 -7.82 4.96
CA SER A 27 12.66 -7.31 6.14
C SER A 27 13.86 -8.15 6.60
N ARG A 28 14.05 -9.36 6.04
CA ARG A 28 14.89 -10.45 6.60
C ARG A 28 16.32 -10.06 6.98
N ASP A 29 16.95 -9.12 6.29
CA ASP A 29 18.40 -8.89 6.43
C ASP A 29 18.75 -7.66 7.29
N ASP A 30 17.91 -6.63 7.32
CA ASP A 30 18.24 -5.34 7.96
C ASP A 30 17.36 -5.01 9.18
N MET A 31 16.17 -5.63 9.26
CA MET A 31 15.08 -5.14 10.09
C MET A 31 14.32 -6.27 10.78
N ARG A 32 13.67 -5.93 11.90
CA ARG A 32 12.71 -6.82 12.55
C ARG A 32 11.34 -6.15 12.59
N ALA A 33 10.41 -6.68 11.81
CA ALA A 33 9.02 -6.25 11.87
C ALA A 33 8.34 -6.81 13.13
N ARG A 34 7.66 -5.93 13.87
CA ARG A 34 6.74 -6.28 14.95
C ARG A 34 5.33 -6.02 14.46
N PHE A 35 4.50 -7.04 14.49
CA PHE A 35 3.13 -6.95 13.98
C PHE A 35 2.14 -6.73 15.11
N SER A 36 1.21 -5.81 14.89
CA SER A 36 0.03 -5.61 15.73
C SER A 36 -1.24 -5.69 14.87
N TRP A 37 -2.35 -6.09 15.48
CA TRP A 37 -3.65 -6.23 14.82
C TRP A 37 -4.75 -5.74 15.75
N ARG A 38 -5.80 -5.13 15.18
CA ARG A 38 -6.89 -4.49 15.96
C ARG A 38 -6.34 -3.51 16.99
N ASN A 39 -5.30 -2.78 16.60
CA ASN A 39 -4.67 -1.82 17.48
C ASN A 39 -5.55 -0.56 17.58
N ASN A 40 -5.90 -0.17 18.80
CA ASN A 40 -6.67 1.03 19.09
C ASN A 40 -5.76 2.25 19.32
N ASP A 41 -4.46 2.11 19.17
CA ASP A 41 -3.49 3.19 19.23
C ASP A 41 -2.46 3.06 18.11
N LEU A 42 -2.31 4.10 17.29
CA LEU A 42 -1.40 4.12 16.15
C LEU A 42 -0.24 5.11 16.34
N SER A 43 -0.02 5.57 17.58
CA SER A 43 1.01 6.58 17.90
C SER A 43 2.45 6.10 17.68
N ASP A 44 2.67 4.79 17.80
CA ASP A 44 4.01 4.18 17.80
C ASP A 44 4.28 3.34 16.55
N GLU A 45 3.32 3.32 15.62
CA GLU A 45 3.33 2.48 14.43
C GLU A 45 4.05 3.19 13.27
N ASP A 46 5.00 2.50 12.63
CA ASP A 46 5.77 3.04 11.52
C ASP A 46 5.06 2.82 10.18
N ILE A 47 4.48 1.63 10.00
CA ILE A 47 3.69 1.27 8.84
C ILE A 47 2.31 0.83 9.30
N ILE A 48 1.28 1.43 8.71
CA ILE A 48 -0.11 1.15 9.02
C ILE A 48 -0.78 0.68 7.73
N ILE A 49 -1.24 -0.57 7.72
CA ILE A 49 -2.01 -1.15 6.61
C ILE A 49 -3.44 -1.34 7.09
N CYS A 50 -4.39 -0.62 6.52
CA CYS A 50 -5.80 -0.69 6.92
C CYS A 50 -6.70 -0.98 5.73
N GLU A 51 -7.58 -1.96 5.89
CA GLU A 51 -8.69 -2.19 4.97
C GLU A 51 -9.84 -1.25 5.30
N VAL A 52 -10.34 -0.54 4.30
CA VAL A 52 -11.52 0.33 4.41
C VAL A 52 -12.73 -0.29 3.71
N ILE A 53 -13.87 -0.22 4.37
CA ILE A 53 -15.15 -0.64 3.79
C ILE A 53 -15.70 0.51 2.92
N PRO A 54 -16.45 0.21 1.84
CA PRO A 54 -17.23 1.22 1.12
C PRO A 54 -18.01 2.17 2.02
N GLY A 55 -17.75 3.48 1.90
CA GLY A 55 -18.31 4.55 2.73
C GLY A 55 -17.35 5.08 3.79
N GLU A 56 -16.44 4.26 4.33
CA GLU A 56 -15.51 4.69 5.41
C GLU A 56 -14.44 5.67 4.91
N ILE A 57 -14.15 5.67 3.61
CA ILE A 57 -13.18 6.61 3.01
C ILE A 57 -13.64 8.08 3.12
N TYR A 58 -14.94 8.30 3.35
CA TYR A 58 -15.55 9.62 3.56
C TYR A 58 -15.68 9.99 5.05
N LEU A 59 -15.14 9.15 5.96
CA LEU A 59 -15.09 9.43 7.39
C LEU A 59 -13.64 9.50 7.88
N CYS A 60 -13.26 10.61 8.53
CA CYS A 60 -11.93 10.68 9.16
C CYS A 60 -11.91 9.79 10.41
N ASN A 61 -11.25 8.64 10.31
CA ASN A 61 -10.99 7.78 11.45
C ASN A 61 -10.02 8.48 12.43
N THR A 62 -10.42 8.60 13.69
CA THR A 62 -9.63 9.28 14.72
C THR A 62 -8.27 8.60 14.98
N LEU A 63 -8.20 7.27 14.84
CA LEU A 63 -6.95 6.52 14.95
C LEU A 63 -5.98 6.92 13.84
N ILE A 64 -6.47 6.96 12.60
CA ILE A 64 -5.69 7.37 11.43
C ILE A 64 -5.24 8.83 11.56
N LYS A 65 -6.11 9.70 12.09
CA LYS A 65 -5.79 11.12 12.34
C LYS A 65 -4.66 11.29 13.35
N ASN A 66 -4.64 10.46 14.39
CA ASN A 66 -3.70 10.56 15.51
C ASN A 66 -2.48 9.64 15.37
N ARG A 67 -2.27 9.05 14.19
CA ARG A 67 -1.11 8.20 13.91
C ARG A 67 0.21 8.94 14.09
N LYS A 68 1.28 8.17 14.30
CA LYS A 68 2.66 8.68 14.32
C LYS A 68 2.95 9.59 13.12
N LYS A 69 3.48 10.78 13.36
CA LYS A 69 3.89 11.68 12.26
C LYS A 69 5.01 11.01 11.45
N GLY A 70 4.85 11.00 10.13
CA GLY A 70 5.79 10.34 9.22
C GLY A 70 5.58 8.83 9.07
N SER A 71 4.56 8.23 9.70
CA SER A 71 4.19 6.84 9.43
C SER A 71 3.67 6.69 8.00
N SER A 72 4.02 5.59 7.37
CA SER A 72 3.45 5.15 6.10
C SER A 72 2.05 4.60 6.32
N LEU A 73 1.07 5.12 5.57
CA LEU A 73 -0.31 4.64 5.61
C LEU A 73 -0.68 4.04 4.26
N ILE A 74 -1.04 2.76 4.27
CA ILE A 74 -1.50 2.00 3.11
C ILE A 74 -2.96 1.62 3.35
N ILE A 75 -3.84 2.07 2.46
CA ILE A 75 -5.28 1.79 2.51
C ILE A 75 -5.62 0.73 1.48
N LEU A 76 -6.03 -0.44 1.96
CA LEU A 76 -6.58 -1.50 1.13
C LEU A 76 -8.06 -1.21 0.90
N HIS A 77 -8.51 -1.23 -0.36
CA HIS A 77 -9.89 -0.92 -0.68
C HIS A 77 -10.46 -1.83 -1.76
N SER A 78 -11.80 -1.88 -1.82
CA SER A 78 -12.55 -2.62 -2.86
C SER A 78 -13.45 -1.71 -3.71
N TYR A 79 -13.29 -0.38 -3.63
CA TYR A 79 -13.99 0.56 -4.51
C TYR A 79 -13.63 0.35 -5.97
N ASP A 80 -14.60 0.57 -6.85
CA ASP A 80 -14.37 0.60 -8.30
C ASP A 80 -13.64 1.88 -8.73
N GLN A 81 -13.96 3.00 -8.08
CA GLN A 81 -13.31 4.30 -8.27
C GLN A 81 -13.04 4.94 -6.90
N LEU A 82 -11.85 5.51 -6.74
CA LEU A 82 -11.52 6.32 -5.57
C LEU A 82 -12.17 7.71 -5.70
N PRO A 83 -12.47 8.38 -4.57
CA PRO A 83 -12.88 9.79 -4.60
C PRO A 83 -11.79 10.65 -5.22
N GLU A 84 -12.16 11.75 -5.89
CA GLU A 84 -11.20 12.73 -6.38
C GLU A 84 -10.47 13.40 -5.20
N ASP A 85 -9.23 13.85 -5.41
CA ASP A 85 -8.36 14.36 -4.35
C ASP A 85 -8.95 15.57 -3.58
N ASP A 86 -9.77 16.38 -4.26
CA ASP A 86 -10.46 17.53 -3.64
C ASP A 86 -11.55 17.08 -2.65
N PHE A 87 -12.14 15.89 -2.85
CA PHE A 87 -13.13 15.29 -1.96
C PHE A 87 -12.51 14.35 -0.92
N MET A 88 -11.20 14.08 -1.03
CA MET A 88 -10.49 13.26 -0.07
C MET A 88 -10.33 14.01 1.26
N ILE A 89 -10.75 13.35 2.33
CA ILE A 89 -10.65 13.93 3.67
C ILE A 89 -9.19 14.13 4.03
N ASN A 90 -8.90 15.23 4.74
CA ASN A 90 -7.55 15.59 5.17
C ASN A 90 -6.76 14.46 5.84
N CYS A 91 -7.42 13.58 6.61
CA CYS A 91 -6.78 12.47 7.32
C CYS A 91 -6.22 11.38 6.37
N LEU A 92 -6.72 11.35 5.14
CA LEU A 92 -6.38 10.42 4.07
C LEU A 92 -5.61 11.07 2.92
N LYS A 93 -5.21 12.34 3.04
CA LYS A 93 -4.35 12.99 2.05
C LYS A 93 -2.92 12.46 2.12
N GLY A 94 -2.30 12.23 0.97
CA GLY A 94 -0.93 11.70 0.87
C GLY A 94 -0.80 10.24 1.32
N VAL A 95 -1.89 9.46 1.18
CA VAL A 95 -1.98 8.05 1.58
C VAL A 95 -1.92 7.17 0.33
N ILE A 96 -1.36 5.96 0.49
CA ILE A 96 -1.25 5.02 -0.62
C ILE A 96 -2.49 4.15 -0.66
N PHE A 97 -3.22 4.20 -1.77
CA PHE A 97 -4.40 3.36 -1.99
C PHE A 97 -4.04 2.13 -2.81
N VAL A 98 -4.46 0.96 -2.33
CA VAL A 98 -4.26 -0.32 -3.00
C VAL A 98 -5.61 -1.01 -3.17
N SER A 99 -5.98 -1.23 -4.43
CA SER A 99 -7.20 -1.96 -4.78
C SER A 99 -7.00 -3.46 -4.59
N LEU A 100 -7.78 -4.08 -3.71
CA LEU A 100 -7.79 -5.54 -3.54
C LEU A 100 -8.34 -6.28 -4.76
N LYS A 101 -9.08 -5.60 -5.65
CA LYS A 101 -9.66 -6.18 -6.87
C LYS A 101 -8.64 -6.28 -8.00
N THR A 102 -7.71 -5.33 -8.08
CA THR A 102 -6.85 -5.16 -9.27
C THR A 102 -5.36 -5.17 -8.96
N ALA A 103 -4.95 -4.97 -7.70
CA ALA A 103 -3.54 -5.00 -7.35
C ALA A 103 -2.96 -6.40 -7.52
N SER A 104 -1.87 -6.47 -8.27
CA SER A 104 -1.06 -7.69 -8.38
C SER A 104 -0.12 -7.84 -7.18
N ILE A 105 0.28 -9.08 -6.89
CA ILE A 105 1.25 -9.37 -5.83
C ILE A 105 2.57 -8.59 -6.01
N PRO A 106 3.18 -8.51 -7.23
CA PRO A 106 4.40 -7.73 -7.42
C PRO A 106 4.23 -6.24 -7.12
N GLN A 107 3.08 -5.64 -7.47
CA GLN A 107 2.79 -4.25 -7.15
C GLN A 107 2.69 -4.03 -5.64
N LEU A 108 2.00 -4.93 -4.92
CA LEU A 108 1.88 -4.85 -3.48
C LEU A 108 3.26 -4.98 -2.79
N LEU A 109 4.11 -5.91 -3.25
CA LEU A 109 5.47 -6.06 -2.76
C LEU A 109 6.32 -4.81 -3.01
N ALA A 110 6.22 -4.21 -4.20
CA ALA A 110 6.95 -3.00 -4.54
C ALA A 110 6.56 -1.81 -3.64
N ILE A 111 5.25 -1.64 -3.39
CA ILE A 111 4.73 -0.61 -2.48
C ILE A 111 5.26 -0.84 -1.07
N ILE A 112 5.10 -2.05 -0.51
CA ILE A 112 5.56 -2.37 0.85
C ILE A 112 7.07 -2.15 0.97
N LYS A 113 7.85 -2.58 -0.04
CA LYS A 113 9.30 -2.37 -0.06
C LYS A 113 9.68 -0.90 -0.04
N SER A 114 9.01 -0.08 -0.85
CA SER A 114 9.25 1.37 -0.91
C SER A 114 8.95 2.04 0.43
N GLU A 115 7.84 1.68 1.09
CA GLU A 115 7.47 2.23 2.40
C GLU A 115 8.40 1.77 3.52
N LEU A 116 8.87 0.52 3.47
CA LEU A 116 9.89 0.02 4.39
C LEU A 116 11.19 0.82 4.27
N GLN A 117 11.62 1.13 3.04
CA GLN A 117 12.82 1.94 2.78
C GLN A 117 12.64 3.40 3.25
N HIS A 118 11.48 4.00 2.99
CA HIS A 118 11.18 5.36 3.46
C HIS A 118 11.24 5.48 4.99
N CYS A 119 10.80 4.44 5.72
CA CYS A 119 10.92 4.41 7.18
C CYS A 119 12.39 4.33 7.67
N MET A 120 13.31 3.88 6.80
CA MET A 120 14.75 3.80 7.10
C MET A 120 15.46 5.15 6.93
N ASP A 121 15.06 5.94 5.94
CA ASP A 121 15.69 7.21 5.54
C ASP A 121 14.84 8.44 5.96
N PRO A 122 14.99 8.96 7.18
CA PRO A 122 14.20 10.11 7.66
C PRO A 122 14.56 11.46 7.00
N SER A 123 15.36 11.49 5.92
CA SER A 123 15.88 12.72 5.31
C SER A 123 15.13 13.23 4.07
N ALA A 124 13.95 12.70 3.73
CA ALA A 124 13.16 13.20 2.59
C ALA A 124 11.77 13.69 3.02
N THR A 125 11.72 14.81 3.72
CA THR A 125 10.60 15.76 3.61
C THR A 125 10.46 16.17 2.14
N ASP A 126 9.46 15.67 1.42
CA ASP A 126 8.30 16.47 1.00
C ASP A 126 7.28 15.58 0.26
N ALA A 127 6.00 15.76 0.58
CA ALA A 127 4.92 14.93 0.03
C ALA A 127 4.61 15.20 -1.46
N THR A 128 5.29 16.18 -2.06
CA THR A 128 4.94 16.78 -3.36
C THR A 128 5.59 16.07 -4.56
N SER A 129 6.60 15.21 -4.34
CA SER A 129 7.24 14.42 -5.42
C SER A 129 6.56 13.07 -5.69
N ARG A 130 5.62 12.64 -4.84
CA ARG A 130 5.08 11.27 -4.78
C ARG A 130 4.07 10.90 -5.87
N GLU A 131 3.35 11.87 -6.45
CA GLU A 131 2.38 11.57 -7.51
C GLU A 131 3.01 11.31 -8.89
N LEU A 132 4.26 11.74 -9.10
CA LEU A 132 4.89 11.66 -10.42
C LEU A 132 5.58 10.31 -10.69
N GLU A 133 6.17 9.67 -9.68
CA GLU A 133 6.93 8.42 -9.87
C GLU A 133 6.03 7.18 -10.06
N LEU A 134 4.89 7.09 -9.36
CA LEU A 134 3.94 5.98 -9.51
C LEU A 134 3.19 6.00 -10.85
N ARG A 135 3.13 7.16 -11.53
CA ARG A 135 2.55 7.29 -12.88
C ARG A 135 3.53 6.92 -14.01
N GLN A 136 4.79 6.65 -13.71
CA GLN A 136 5.85 6.41 -14.71
C GLN A 136 6.40 4.98 -14.74
N LEU A 137 5.73 4.00 -14.13
CA LEU A 137 6.07 2.59 -14.37
C LEU A 137 5.71 2.22 -15.82
N PRO A 138 6.69 1.81 -16.66
CA PRO A 138 6.40 1.47 -18.04
C PRO A 138 5.56 0.20 -18.10
N ALA A 139 4.46 0.26 -18.84
CA ALA A 139 3.72 -0.91 -19.28
C ALA A 139 4.55 -1.68 -20.31
N SER A 140 5.50 -2.50 -19.85
CA SER A 140 6.29 -3.37 -20.72
C SER A 140 6.11 -4.83 -20.29
N CYS A 141 5.01 -5.42 -20.74
CA CYS A 141 4.94 -6.87 -20.96
C CYS A 141 5.09 -7.12 -22.46
N PRO A 142 6.22 -7.66 -22.96
CA PRO A 142 6.31 -8.13 -24.32
C PRO A 142 5.63 -9.51 -24.40
N VAL A 143 4.40 -9.57 -24.92
CA VAL A 143 3.81 -10.84 -25.33
C VAL A 143 4.36 -11.16 -26.72
N ALA A 144 5.41 -11.97 -26.74
CA ALA A 144 5.84 -12.67 -27.95
C ALA A 144 4.86 -13.82 -28.21
N VAL A 145 4.01 -13.69 -29.23
CA VAL A 145 3.35 -14.83 -29.87
C VAL A 145 3.50 -14.65 -31.38
N ALA A 146 4.46 -15.38 -31.93
CA ALA A 146 4.49 -15.72 -33.35
C ALA A 146 4.23 -17.23 -33.43
N ASP A 147 3.09 -17.66 -33.97
CA ASP A 147 3.10 -18.44 -35.21
C ASP A 147 1.69 -18.61 -35.84
N ARG A 148 1.69 -18.53 -37.18
CA ARG A 148 0.78 -19.05 -38.21
C ARG A 148 -0.68 -19.42 -37.87
N CYS A 149 -1.62 -18.77 -38.56
CA CYS A 149 -2.58 -19.47 -39.41
C CYS A 149 -3.11 -18.55 -40.52
N GLY A 150 -2.87 -18.91 -41.78
CA GLY A 150 -3.51 -18.27 -42.93
C GLY A 150 -4.91 -18.83 -43.15
N ALA A 151 -5.85 -17.96 -43.56
CA ALA A 151 -7.01 -18.33 -44.37
C ALA A 151 -7.56 -17.07 -45.04
N ARG A 152 -7.60 -17.11 -46.38
CA ARG A 152 -8.24 -16.15 -47.28
C ARG A 152 -9.76 -16.22 -47.13
N TYR A 153 -10.43 -15.08 -47.03
CA TYR A 153 -11.73 -14.70 -47.61
C TYR A 153 -11.77 -13.16 -47.42
N SER A 154 -11.92 -12.28 -48.41
CA SER A 154 -12.68 -12.27 -49.67
C SER A 154 -11.93 -11.51 -50.78
#